data_AF-A0A150GZX1-F1
#
_entry.id   AF-A0A150GZX1-F1
#
_cell.length_a   1.000
_cell.length_b   1.000
_cell.length_c   1.000
_cell.angle_alpha   90.00
_cell.angle_beta   90.00
_cell.angle_gamma   90.00
#
_symmetry.space_group_name_H-M   'P 1'
#
loop_
_entity.id
_entity.type
_entity.pdbx_description
1 polymer ?
#
loop_
_entity_poly.entity_id
_entity_poly.type
_entity_poly.pdbx_seq_one_letter_code
_entity_poly.pdbx_strand_id
1 'polypeptide(L)' 'MPAIALPAIKDFIDKRAKSYAPQLKVVYSQGAAPRLRLIGPSGSESVRIDNWKAANIIEFLEERLERPGIAMA' A
#
# COMPACT_ATOMS: atom_id res chain seq x y z
N MET A 1 20.81 -2.43 -12.96
CA MET A 1 20.21 -2.89 -11.68
C MET A 1 19.05 -3.80 -12.04
N PRO A 2 18.97 -5.06 -11.55
CA PRO A 2 17.88 -5.94 -11.94
C PRO A 2 16.58 -5.32 -11.44
N ALA A 3 15.67 -5.04 -12.36
CA ALA A 3 14.31 -4.70 -12.03
C ALA A 3 13.77 -5.91 -11.25
N ILE A 4 13.67 -5.78 -9.92
CA ILE A 4 13.00 -6.78 -9.10
C ILE A 4 11.60 -6.85 -9.69
N ALA A 5 11.32 -7.91 -10.44
CA ALA A 5 10.00 -8.14 -10.97
C ALA A 5 9.13 -8.37 -9.75
N LEU A 6 8.26 -7.40 -9.45
CA LEU A 6 7.33 -7.43 -8.33
C LEU A 6 5.94 -7.75 -8.90
N PRO A 7 5.72 -8.97 -9.45
CA PRO A 7 4.48 -9.30 -10.15
C PRO A 7 3.27 -9.19 -9.21
N ALA A 8 3.46 -9.52 -7.92
CA ALA A 8 2.40 -9.41 -6.92
C ALA A 8 1.95 -7.96 -6.68
N ILE A 9 2.89 -7.02 -6.60
CA ILE A 9 2.57 -5.60 -6.40
C ILE A 9 1.93 -5.02 -7.65
N LYS A 10 2.43 -5.40 -8.83
CA LYS A 10 1.82 -5.01 -10.10
C LYS A 10 0.39 -5.53 -10.22
N ASP A 11 0.17 -6.80 -9.93
CA ASP A 11 -1.16 -7.43 -9.96
C ASP A 11 -2.16 -6.73 -9.04
N PHE A 12 -1.72 -6.40 -7.81
CA PHE A 12 -2.52 -5.61 -6.88
C PHE A 12 -2.88 -4.23 -7.47
N ILE A 13 -1.91 -3.51 -8.03
CA ILE A 13 -2.17 -2.18 -8.59
C ILE A 13 -3.15 -2.25 -9.77
N ASP A 14 -2.94 -3.18 -10.70
CA ASP A 14 -3.77 -3.31 -11.90
C ASP A 14 -5.21 -3.74 -11.57
N LYS A 15 -5.39 -4.67 -10.63
CA LYS A 15 -6.70 -5.30 -10.37
C LYS A 15 -7.47 -4.72 -9.19
N ARG A 16 -6.78 -4.21 -8.16
CA ARG A 16 -7.40 -3.91 -6.86
C ARG A 16 -7.23 -2.47 -6.40
N ALA A 17 -6.10 -1.80 -6.73
CA ALA A 17 -5.85 -0.46 -6.22
C ALA A 17 -6.96 0.56 -6.56
N LYS A 18 -7.62 0.41 -7.71
CA LYS A 18 -8.75 1.27 -8.11
C LYS A 18 -9.95 1.17 -7.16
N SER A 19 -10.20 0.01 -6.54
CA SER A 19 -11.30 -0.19 -5.60
C SER A 19 -11.10 0.58 -4.29
N TYR A 20 -9.86 0.96 -3.97
CA TYR A 20 -9.51 1.75 -2.80
C TYR A 20 -9.47 3.27 -3.07
N ALA A 21 -9.83 3.72 -4.27
CA ALA A 21 -9.93 5.14 -4.56
C ALA A 21 -11.13 5.77 -3.81
N PRO A 22 -11.01 6.99 -3.25
CA PRO A 22 -9.87 7.91 -3.33
C PRO A 22 -8.82 7.73 -2.22
N GLN A 23 -8.98 6.75 -1.34
CA GLN A 23 -8.15 6.57 -0.13
C GLN A 23 -6.73 6.09 -0.44
N LEU A 24 -6.54 5.37 -1.55
CA LEU A 24 -5.23 4.87 -2.00
C LEU A 24 -4.73 5.65 -3.23
N LYS A 25 -3.51 6.16 -3.14
CA LYS A 25 -2.78 6.78 -4.26
C LYS A 25 -1.53 5.97 -4.59
N VAL A 26 -1.40 5.53 -5.84
CA VAL A 26 -0.21 4.84 -6.33
C VAL A 26 0.72 5.85 -7.02
N VAL A 27 2.01 5.83 -6.65
CA VAL A 27 3.05 6.68 -7.23
C VAL A 27 4.24 5.81 -7.64
N TYR A 28 4.71 5.99 -8.88
CA TYR A 28 5.87 5.29 -9.41
C TYR A 28 7.08 6.22 -9.40
N SER A 29 8.13 5.81 -8.70
CA SER A 29 9.41 6.53 -8.64
C SER A 29 10.55 5.60 -9.05
N GLN A 30 11.39 6.06 -9.98
CA GLN A 30 12.54 5.26 -10.43
C GLN A 30 13.55 5.05 -9.30
N GLY A 31 14.07 3.82 -9.17
CA GLY A 31 15.02 3.44 -8.13
C GLY A 31 14.45 3.36 -6.70
N ALA A 32 13.15 3.63 -6.52
CA ALA A 32 12.51 3.51 -5.21
C ALA A 32 12.09 2.06 -4.93
N ALA A 33 12.39 1.59 -3.71
CA ALA A 33 11.81 0.35 -3.21
C ALA A 33 10.29 0.52 -3.01
N PRO A 34 9.47 -0.50 -3.35
CA PRO A 34 8.03 -0.44 -3.17
C PRO A 34 7.67 -0.31 -1.69
N ARG A 35 6.89 0.71 -1.37
CA ARG A 35 6.51 1.06 0.00
C ARG A 35 5.06 1.52 0.04
N LEU A 36 4.35 1.16 1.10
CA LEU A 36 3.08 1.78 1.47
C LEU A 36 3.35 2.94 2.40
N ARG A 37 2.73 4.09 2.13
CA ARG A 37 2.74 5.25 3.01
C ARG A 37 1.32 5.52 3.46
N LEU A 38 1.07 5.32 4.75
CA LEU A 38 -0.18 5.68 5.41
C LEU A 38 -0.04 7.13 5.89
N ILE A 39 -1.04 7.95 5.59
CA ILE A 39 -1.08 9.36 6.00
C ILE A 39 -2.34 9.52 6.84
N GLY A 40 -2.17 9.77 8.13
CA GLY A 40 -3.28 9.97 9.07
C GLY A 40 -3.05 11.18 9.98
N PRO A 41 -4.03 11.52 10.83
CA PRO A 41 -3.93 12.65 11.77
C PRO A 41 -2.81 12.50 12.79
N SER A 42 -2.43 11.26 13.13
CA SER A 42 -1.34 10.95 14.07
C SER A 42 0.06 10.98 13.43
N GLY A 43 0.16 11.20 12.12
CA GLY A 43 1.42 11.23 11.37
C GLY A 43 1.43 10.32 10.14
N SER A 44 2.60 10.19 9.53
CA SER A 44 2.81 9.35 8.35
C SER A 44 3.62 8.11 8.68
N GLU A 45 3.08 6.93 8.43
CA GLU A 45 3.77 5.65 8.59
C GLU A 45 4.22 5.13 7.22
N SER A 46 5.41 4.52 7.15
CA SER A 46 5.96 3.97 5.91
C SER A 46 6.42 2.53 6.11
N VAL A 47 5.84 1.61 5.35
CA VAL A 47 6.14 0.17 5.41
C VAL A 47 6.71 -0.30 4.08
N ARG A 48 7.82 -1.05 4.11
CA ARG A 48 8.39 -1.71 2.94
C ARG A 48 7.59 -2.97 2.62
N ILE A 49 7.20 -3.08 1.35
CA ILE A 49 6.36 -4.19 0.85
C ILE A 49 7.09 -4.99 -0.24
N ASP A 50 8.42 -4.86 -0.32
CA ASP A 50 9.25 -5.53 -1.34
C ASP A 50 9.13 -7.06 -1.33
N ASN A 51 8.79 -7.66 -0.19
CA ASN A 51 8.58 -9.10 -0.04
C ASN A 51 7.10 -9.49 0.13
N TRP A 52 6.15 -8.59 -0.08
CA TRP A 52 4.73 -8.86 0.16
C TRP A 52 4.04 -9.47 -1.07
N LYS A 53 3.07 -10.34 -0.80
CA LYS A 53 2.11 -10.82 -1.82
C LYS A 53 0.94 -9.84 -1.93
N ALA A 54 0.21 -9.90 -3.04
CA ALA A 54 -0.98 -9.07 -3.26
C ALA A 54 -2.02 -9.23 -2.14
N ALA A 55 -2.21 -10.46 -1.64
CA ALA A 55 -3.12 -10.75 -0.53
C ALA A 55 -2.73 -10.01 0.75
N ASN A 56 -1.45 -10.07 1.16
CA ASN A 56 -0.97 -9.35 2.35
C ASN A 56 -1.16 -7.82 2.23
N ILE A 57 -1.00 -7.26 1.03
CA ILE A 57 -1.26 -5.82 0.80
C ILE A 57 -2.74 -5.51 0.99
N ILE A 58 -3.62 -6.37 0.47
CA ILE A 58 -5.08 -6.23 0.60
C ILE A 58 -5.49 -6.30 2.07
N GLU A 59 -5.10 -7.36 2.77
CA GLU A 59 -5.42 -7.55 4.19
C GLU A 59 -4.94 -6.36 5.02
N PHE A 60 -3.71 -5.91 4.80
CA PHE A 60 -3.17 -4.74 5.50
C PHE A 60 -3.94 -3.45 5.20
N LEU A 61 -4.35 -3.23 3.95
CA LEU A 61 -5.14 -2.06 3.59
C LEU A 61 -6.55 -2.14 4.17
N GLU A 62 -7.20 -3.30 4.14
CA GLU A 62 -8.51 -3.52 4.75
C GLU A 62 -8.46 -3.28 6.26
N GLU A 63 -7.49 -3.86 6.98
CA GLU A 63 -7.32 -3.61 8.41
C GLU A 63 -7.11 -2.13 8.76
N ARG A 64 -6.44 -1.37 7.90
CA ARG A 64 -6.14 0.06 8.14
C ARG A 64 -7.25 0.99 7.67
N LEU A 65 -7.95 0.65 6.60
CA LEU A 65 -9.04 1.46 6.04
C LEU A 65 -10.39 1.14 6.70
N GLU A 66 -10.64 -0.10 7.12
CA GLU A 66 -11.82 -0.51 7.91
C GLU A 66 -11.70 -0.19 9.40
N ARG A 67 -10.50 0.22 9.85
CA ARG A 67 -10.34 0.94 11.12
C ARG A 67 -10.17 2.45 10.86
N PRO A 68 -11.18 3.18 10.36
CA PRO A 68 -11.13 4.63 10.31
C PRO A 68 -11.22 5.29 11.71
N GLY A 69 -11.04 4.53 12.79
CA GLY A 69 -11.50 4.90 14.14
C GLY A 69 -10.69 4.33 15.31
N ILE A 70 -9.35 4.30 15.24
CA ILE A 70 -8.55 4.51 16.46
C ILE A 70 -7.93 5.91 16.40
N ALA A 71 -8.78 6.87 16.04
CA ALA A 71 -8.75 8.23 16.56
C ALA A 71 -9.97 8.37 17.48
N MET A 72 -10.06 7.55 18.53
CA MET A 72 -11.01 7.76 19.62
C MET A 72 -10.60 6.95 20.86
N ALA A 73 -9.68 7.52 21.64
CA ALA A 73 -9.73 7.70 23.10
C ALA A 73 -8.42 8.35 23.55
#